data_AF-A0A925YF71-F1
#
_entry.id   AF-A0A925YF71-F1
#
_cell.length_a   1.000
_cell.length_b   1.000
_cell.length_c   1.000
_cell.angle_alpha   90.00
_cell.angle_beta   90.00
_cell.angle_gamma   90.00
#
_symmetry.space_group_name_H-M   'P 1'
#
loop_
_entity.id
_entity.type
_entity.pdbx_description
1 polymer ?
#
loop_
_entity_poly.entity_id
_entity_poly.type
_entity_poly.pdbx_seq_one_letter_code
_entity_poly.pdbx_strand_id
1 'polypeptide(L)' 'MPDYNKLRDMVSHRVTFEYDTGAKIVGYVASCAPASGPVQLLVLSKVQIVDAQNVVMTKYDELPMVPNNLTAFRITEGPL' A
#
# COMPACT_ATOMS: atom_id res chain seq x y z
N MET A 1 -9.66 10.37 9.05
CA MET A 1 -9.15 10.67 7.68
C MET A 1 -7.74 10.10 7.62
N PRO A 2 -7.39 9.26 6.64
CA PRO A 2 -6.03 8.75 6.50
C PRO A 2 -5.08 9.93 6.30
N ASP A 3 -4.00 9.96 7.07
CA ASP A 3 -2.99 11.00 6.95
C ASP A 3 -2.09 10.67 5.75
N TYR A 4 -2.42 11.22 4.58
CA TYR A 4 -1.67 11.01 3.34
C TYR A 4 -0.20 11.46 3.44
N ASN A 5 0.16 12.29 4.43
CA ASN A 5 1.55 12.65 4.68
C ASN A 5 2.38 11.44 5.13
N LYS A 6 1.77 10.47 5.82
CA LYS A 6 2.47 9.27 6.31
C LYS A 6 2.77 8.25 5.22
N LEU A 7 2.09 8.29 4.08
CA LEU A 7 2.35 7.33 2.98
C LEU A 7 3.77 7.52 2.42
N ARG A 8 4.25 8.76 2.39
CA ARG A 8 5.62 9.08 1.99
C ARG A 8 6.64 8.53 3.00
N ASP A 9 6.34 8.60 4.29
CA ASP A 9 7.19 8.06 5.35
C ASP A 9 7.25 6.52 5.31
N MET A 10 6.28 5.87 4.65
CA MET A 10 6.22 4.42 4.49
C MET A 10 7.07 3.88 3.34
N VAL A 11 7.79 4.72 2.59
CA VAL A 11 8.78 4.21 1.62
C VAL A 11 9.71 3.21 2.32
N SER A 12 9.98 2.10 1.63
CA SER A 12 10.71 0.92 2.14
C SER A 12 10.01 0.10 3.22
N HIS A 13 8.80 0.47 3.66
CA HIS A 13 8.02 -0.30 4.63
C HIS A 13 7.04 -1.25 3.95
N ARG A 14 6.78 -2.38 4.60
CA ARG A 14 5.70 -3.28 4.23
C ARG A 14 4.37 -2.72 4.69
N VAL A 15 3.45 -2.54 3.77
CA VAL A 15 2.12 -1.97 4.00
C VAL A 15 1.03 -2.95 3.61
N THR A 16 -0.11 -2.83 4.29
CA THR A 16 -1.35 -3.52 3.93
C THR A 16 -2.42 -2.48 3.66
N PHE A 17 -2.94 -2.48 2.43
CA PHE A 17 -4.10 -1.70 2.04
C PHE A 17 -5.35 -2.58 2.07
N GLU A 18 -6.34 -2.19 2.87
CA GLU A 18 -7.60 -2.92 3.02
C GLU A 18 -8.71 -2.21 2.24
N TYR A 19 -9.49 -2.99 1.49
CA TYR A 19 -10.61 -2.53 0.70
C TYR A 19 -11.94 -2.95 1.33
N ASP A 20 -13.02 -2.24 1.02
CA ASP A 20 -14.39 -2.50 1.49
C ASP A 20 -14.92 -3.89 1.10
N THR A 21 -14.47 -4.42 -0.04
CA THR A 21 -14.72 -5.80 -0.49
C THR A 21 -14.09 -6.87 0.41
N GLY A 22 -13.24 -6.47 1.37
CA GLY A 22 -12.43 -7.36 2.20
C GLY A 22 -11.11 -7.80 1.55
N ALA A 23 -10.89 -7.48 0.28
CA ALA A 23 -9.62 -7.70 -0.39
C ALA A 23 -8.51 -6.85 0.23
N LYS A 24 -7.27 -7.33 0.14
CA LYS A 24 -6.09 -6.66 0.65
C LYS A 24 -4.99 -6.64 -0.40
N ILE A 25 -4.27 -5.53 -0.48
CA ILE A 25 -2.99 -5.44 -1.19
C ILE A 25 -1.89 -5.35 -0.15
N VAL A 26 -0.95 -6.29 -0.21
CA VAL A 26 0.21 -6.34 0.70
C VAL A 26 1.48 -6.24 -0.12
N GLY A 27 2.39 -5.35 0.25
CA GLY A 27 3.65 -5.16 -0.47
C GLY A 27 4.55 -4.15 0.23
N TYR A 28 5.69 -3.83 -0.38
CA TYR A 28 6.60 -2.79 0.11
C TYR A 28 6.43 -1.52 -0.71
N VAL A 29 6.34 -0.35 -0.07
CA VAL A 29 6.32 0.92 -0.80
C VAL A 29 7.69 1.16 -1.43
N ALA A 30 7.76 1.07 -2.75
CA ALA A 30 9.00 1.29 -3.50
C ALA A 30 9.22 2.78 -3.78
N SER A 31 8.17 3.51 -4.17
CA SER A 31 8.24 4.95 -4.41
C SER A 31 6.86 5.62 -4.33
N CYS A 32 6.87 6.95 -4.24
CA CYS A 32 5.67 7.77 -4.32
C CYS A 32 5.91 9.00 -5.20
N ALA A 33 4.87 9.47 -5.88
CA ALA A 33 4.91 10.69 -6.67
C ALA A 33 3.67 11.57 -6.41
N PRO A 34 3.77 12.91 -6.55
CA PRO A 34 4.96 13.70 -6.84
C PRO A 34 5.98 13.75 -5.67
N ALA A 35 7.22 14.19 -5.97
CA ALA A 35 8.32 14.24 -5.01
C ALA A 35 8.08 15.20 -3.82
N SER A 36 7.12 16.11 -3.90
CA SER A 36 6.65 16.94 -2.78
C SER A 36 5.14 17.15 -2.86
N GLY A 37 4.51 17.48 -1.73
CA GLY A 37 3.06 17.63 -1.64
C GLY A 37 2.30 16.30 -1.53
N PRO A 38 0.98 16.32 -1.75
CA PRO A 38 0.10 15.16 -1.59
C PRO A 38 0.51 14.02 -2.54
N VAL A 39 0.66 12.81 -1.99
CA VAL A 39 0.96 11.62 -2.79
C VAL A 39 -0.24 11.29 -3.69
N GLN A 40 0.01 11.19 -5.00
CA GLN A 40 -0.99 10.87 -6.02
C GLN A 40 -0.74 9.50 -6.66
N LEU A 41 0.50 8.99 -6.58
CA LEU A 41 0.88 7.68 -7.08
C LEU A 41 1.77 6.99 -6.04
N LEU A 42 1.54 5.70 -5.86
CA LEU A 42 2.35 4.83 -5.04
C LEU A 42 2.73 3.59 -5.85
N VAL A 43 4.00 3.24 -5.83
CA VAL A 43 4.50 2.01 -6.46
C VAL A 43 4.83 1.02 -5.36
N LEU A 44 4.24 -0.17 -5.43
CA LEU A 44 4.53 -1.27 -4.52
C LEU A 44 5.45 -2.28 -5.18
N SER A 45 6.27 -2.97 -4.38
CA SER A 45 7.06 -4.12 -4.80
C SER A 45 6.75 -5.38 -3.99
N LYS A 46 7.02 -6.56 -4.56
CA LYS A 46 6.76 -7.88 -3.96
C LYS A 46 5.31 -8.01 -3.47
N VAL A 47 4.39 -7.68 -4.36
CA VAL A 47 2.99 -7.46 -4.06
C VAL A 47 2.22 -8.79 -4.03
N GLN A 48 1.31 -8.89 -3.08
CA GLN A 48 0.33 -9.96 -2.97
C GLN A 48 -1.06 -9.34 -2.89
N ILE A 49 -1.97 -9.79 -3.76
CA ILE A 49 -3.39 -9.50 -3.61
C ILE A 49 -4.03 -10.67 -2.90
N VAL A 50 -4.74 -10.38 -1.83
CA VAL A 50 -5.30 -11.35 -0.91
C VAL A 50 -6.82 -11.11 -0.83
N ASP A 51 -7.62 -12.16 -0.85
CA ASP A 51 -9.07 -12.05 -0.66
C ASP A 51 -9.46 -11.89 0.82
N ALA A 52 -10.77 -11.78 1.08
CA ALA A 52 -11.32 -11.62 2.43
C ALA A 52 -11.06 -12.83 3.34
N GLN A 53 -10.77 -14.01 2.77
CA GLN A 53 -10.44 -15.24 3.47
C GLN A 53 -8.93 -15.40 3.70
N ASN A 54 -8.15 -14.38 3.39
CA ASN A 54 -6.68 -14.36 3.45
C ASN A 54 -6.00 -15.32 2.45
N VAL A 55 -6.67 -15.69 1.37
CA VAL A 55 -6.07 -16.48 0.28
C VAL A 55 -5.39 -15.56 -0.72
N VAL A 56 -4.15 -15.86 -1.08
CA VAL A 56 -3.41 -15.11 -2.10
C VAL A 56 -4.02 -15.40 -3.47
N MET A 57 -4.69 -14.41 -4.05
CA MET A 57 -5.30 -14.49 -5.37
C MET A 57 -4.26 -14.35 -6.48
N THR A 58 -3.31 -13.43 -6.31
CA THR A 58 -2.25 -13.16 -7.29
C THR A 58 -1.06 -12.45 -6.66
N LYS A 59 0.05 -12.42 -7.39
CA LYS A 59 1.31 -11.77 -7.00
C LYS A 59 1.86 -10.94 -8.16
N TYR A 60 2.51 -9.83 -7.82
CA TYR A 60 3.20 -8.98 -8.78
C TYR A 60 4.57 -8.58 -8.22
N ASP A 61 5.57 -8.47 -9.09
CA ASP A 61 6.87 -7.93 -8.67
C ASP A 61 6.78 -6.44 -8.38
N GLU A 62 5.98 -5.72 -9.17
CA GLU A 62 5.69 -4.30 -9.02
C GLU A 62 4.22 -3.99 -9.31
N LEU A 63 3.60 -3.09 -8.54
CA LEU A 63 2.24 -2.61 -8.77
C LEU A 63 2.14 -1.10 -8.55
N PRO A 64 2.04 -0.28 -9.62
CA PRO A 64 1.67 1.12 -9.50
C PRO A 64 0.18 1.27 -9.20
N MET A 65 -0.17 2.11 -8.24
CA MET A 65 -1.56 2.41 -7.89
C MET A 65 -1.75 3.84 -7.41
N VAL A 66 -2.93 4.39 -7.67
CA VAL A 66 -3.36 5.66 -7.05
C VAL A 66 -3.91 5.33 -5.66
N PRO A 67 -3.41 5.95 -4.59
CA PRO A 67 -3.93 5.77 -3.24
C PRO A 67 -5.24 6.55 -3.10
N ASN A 68 -6.30 6.12 -3.78
CA ASN A 68 -7.62 6.75 -3.70
C ASN A 68 -8.58 5.88 -2.89
N ASN A 69 -9.40 6.51 -2.04
CA ASN A 69 -10.34 5.87 -1.12
C ASN A 69 -9.74 4.87 -0.12
N LEU A 70 -8.62 5.24 0.49
CA LEU A 70 -8.15 4.58 1.71
C LEU A 70 -9.14 4.89 2.84
N THR A 71 -9.85 3.89 3.35
CA THR A 71 -10.63 4.03 4.59
C THR A 71 -9.72 3.93 5.82
N ALA A 72 -8.63 3.14 5.74
CA ALA A 72 -7.56 3.04 6.74
C ALA A 72 -6.25 2.48 6.12
N PHE A 73 -5.12 2.66 6.79
CA PHE A 73 -3.86 1.93 6.53
C PHE A 73 -3.22 1.52 7.87
N ARG A 74 -2.54 0.36 7.91
CA ARG A 74 -1.81 -0.11 9.11
C ARG A 74 -0.35 -0.42 8.76
N ILE A 75 0.56 -0.02 9.65
CA ILE A 75 1.96 -0.45 9.62
C ILE A 75 2.01 -1.84 10.24
N THR A 76 2.41 -2.85 9.47
CA THR A 76 2.48 -4.22 9.98
C THR A 76 3.83 -4.49 10.65
N GLU A 77 4.93 -3.86 10.19
CA GLU A 77 6.28 -4.01 10.74
C GLU A 77 7.08 -2.69 10.60
N GLY A 78 7.93 -2.39 11.58
CA GLY A 78 8.80 -1.21 11.61
C GLY A 78 10.14 -1.43 10.86
N PRO A 79 10.94 -0.36 10.67
CA PRO A 79 12.21 -0.46 9.96
C PRO A 79 13.22 -1.29 10.75
N LEU A 80 14.11 -1.99 10.03
CA LEU A 80 15.28 -2.71 10.58
C LEU A 80 16.32 -1.73 11.14
#